data_AF-A0A971FS65-F1
#
_entry.id   AF-A0A971FS65-F1
#
_cell.length_a   1.000
_cell.length_b   1.000
_cell.length_c   1.000
_cell.angle_alpha   90.00
_cell.angle_beta   90.00
_cell.angle_gamma   90.00
#
_symmetry.space_group_name_H-M   'P 1'
#
loop_
_entity.id
_entity.type
_entity.pdbx_description
1 polymer ?
#
loop_
_entity_poly.entity_id
_entity_poly.type
_entity_poly.pdbx_seq_one_letter_code
_entity_poly.pdbx_strand_id
1 'polypeptide(L)'
;MEATTEGPKPEPAEEVEPIEVKAKEKEPFVPKKLLPIDRGLTKWILWGFLTLGIYNIVVLTKMSCEINTIATRFDGRHTSNYLWIALLLNWITVGIAALVWYHCFSNRIGNELNRRQIPYSFGASDFWLWRVLGTLLVFLPFVYIYKLLHAMNLLNADYNKRG
;
A
#
# COMPACT_ATOMS: atom_id res chain seq x y z
N MET A 1 13.28 -81.40 -18.47
CA MET A 1 14.21 -80.26 -18.46
C MET A 1 13.38 -79.04 -18.82
N GLU A 2 13.22 -78.18 -17.83
CA GLU A 2 12.42 -76.95 -17.85
C GLU A 2 12.91 -75.93 -18.88
N ALA A 3 11.98 -75.14 -19.42
CA ALA A 3 12.16 -73.72 -19.67
C ALA A 3 10.79 -73.09 -19.94
N THR A 4 10.10 -72.68 -18.87
CA THR A 4 8.92 -71.80 -18.91
C THR A 4 9.40 -70.39 -19.25
N THR A 5 9.03 -69.86 -20.43
CA THR A 5 9.19 -68.44 -20.76
C THR A 5 7.86 -67.74 -20.50
N GLU A 6 7.70 -67.14 -19.32
CA GLU A 6 6.58 -66.24 -19.03
C GLU A 6 6.80 -64.91 -19.78
N GLY A 7 5.93 -64.60 -20.75
CA GLY A 7 5.83 -63.28 -21.37
C GLY A 7 5.17 -62.28 -20.41
N PRO A 8 5.41 -60.97 -20.59
CA PRO A 8 5.01 -59.96 -19.61
C PRO A 8 3.49 -59.80 -19.57
N LYS A 9 2.97 -59.83 -18.34
CA LYS A 9 1.57 -59.67 -17.95
C LYS A 9 1.01 -58.33 -18.45
N PRO A 10 -0.19 -58.27 -19.06
CA PRO A 10 -0.78 -57.00 -19.46
C PRO A 10 -1.16 -56.18 -18.23
N GLU A 11 -0.61 -54.96 -18.17
CA GLU A 11 -0.90 -53.94 -17.16
C GLU A 11 -2.35 -53.45 -17.34
N PRO A 12 -3.15 -53.32 -16.26
CA PRO A 12 -4.55 -52.92 -16.39
C PRO A 12 -4.65 -51.49 -16.90
N ALA A 13 -5.50 -51.28 -17.90
CA ALA A 13 -5.79 -49.96 -18.46
C ALA A 13 -6.35 -49.03 -17.38
N GLU A 14 -5.60 -47.98 -17.04
CA GLU A 14 -6.07 -46.86 -16.21
C GLU A 14 -7.21 -46.14 -16.95
N GLU A 15 -8.41 -46.21 -16.41
CA GLU A 15 -9.57 -45.47 -16.87
C GLU A 15 -9.40 -44.00 -16.46
N VAL A 16 -9.10 -43.14 -17.44
CA VAL A 16 -8.90 -41.70 -17.22
C VAL A 16 -10.26 -41.04 -16.94
N GLU A 17 -10.53 -40.73 -15.68
CA GLU A 17 -11.72 -39.98 -15.27
C GLU A 17 -11.77 -38.60 -15.96
N PRO A 18 -12.94 -38.14 -16.44
CA PRO A 18 -13.05 -36.87 -17.13
C PRO A 18 -12.80 -35.70 -16.17
N ILE A 19 -11.78 -34.89 -16.49
CA ILE A 19 -11.46 -33.66 -15.77
C ILE A 19 -12.64 -32.69 -15.94
N GLU A 20 -13.41 -32.50 -14.88
CA GLU A 20 -14.49 -31.50 -14.80
C GLU A 20 -13.87 -30.10 -14.93
N VAL A 21 -13.94 -29.52 -16.13
CA VAL A 21 -13.56 -28.13 -16.37
C VAL A 21 -14.60 -27.25 -15.70
N LYS A 22 -14.41 -26.96 -14.41
CA LYS A 22 -15.19 -25.92 -13.73
C LYS A 22 -14.97 -24.59 -14.45
N ALA A 23 -15.98 -24.16 -15.19
CA ALA A 23 -16.04 -22.82 -15.76
C ALA A 23 -15.82 -21.82 -14.63
N LYS A 24 -14.68 -21.11 -14.68
CA LYS A 24 -14.35 -20.04 -13.75
C LYS A 24 -15.41 -18.95 -13.91
N GLU A 25 -16.35 -18.91 -12.97
CA GLU A 25 -17.39 -17.91 -12.88
C GLU A 25 -16.74 -16.53 -13.01
N LYS A 26 -17.13 -15.77 -14.04
CA LYS A 26 -16.64 -14.41 -14.25
C LYS A 26 -17.17 -13.59 -13.09
N GLU A 27 -16.30 -13.30 -12.12
CA GLU A 27 -16.65 -12.44 -11.00
C GLU A 27 -17.29 -11.14 -11.52
N PRO A 28 -18.33 -10.62 -10.83
CA PRO A 28 -19.03 -9.43 -11.27
C PRO A 28 -18.02 -8.30 -11.49
N PHE A 29 -18.15 -7.59 -12.62
CA PHE A 29 -17.36 -6.41 -12.91
C PHE A 29 -17.68 -5.33 -11.86
N VAL A 30 -16.97 -5.36 -10.74
CA VAL A 30 -16.97 -4.27 -9.78
C VAL A 30 -16.04 -3.21 -10.36
N PRO A 31 -16.52 -2.01 -10.69
CA PRO A 31 -15.65 -0.96 -11.20
C PRO A 31 -14.56 -0.70 -10.17
N LYS A 32 -13.32 -1.01 -10.54
CA LYS A 32 -12.16 -0.83 -9.68
C LYS A 32 -12.07 0.66 -9.32
N LYS A 33 -12.10 0.97 -8.01
CA LYS A 33 -11.97 2.34 -7.53
C LYS A 33 -10.62 2.89 -7.97
N LEU A 34 -10.63 3.80 -8.95
CA LEU A 34 -9.43 4.49 -9.40
C LEU A 34 -8.92 5.40 -8.30
N LEU A 35 -7.64 5.30 -8.01
CA LEU A 35 -6.98 6.09 -6.99
C LEU A 35 -6.40 7.38 -7.60
N PRO A 36 -6.47 8.52 -6.91
CA PRO A 36 -5.99 9.80 -7.43
C PRO A 36 -4.46 9.84 -7.54
N ILE A 37 -3.94 10.50 -8.59
CA ILE A 37 -2.50 10.58 -8.90
C ILE A 37 -1.97 12.03 -9.04
N ASP A 38 -2.83 13.03 -8.84
CA ASP A 38 -2.54 14.46 -9.10
C ASP A 38 -2.06 15.22 -7.86
N ARG A 39 -1.47 14.54 -6.87
CA ARG A 39 -1.07 15.21 -5.62
C ARG A 39 0.23 15.97 -5.79
N GLY A 40 0.14 17.30 -5.72
CA GLY A 40 1.30 18.19 -5.71
C GLY A 40 1.52 18.87 -4.37
N LEU A 41 2.79 19.19 -4.06
CA LEU A 41 3.17 19.98 -2.89
C LEU A 41 2.52 21.37 -2.90
N THR A 42 2.42 22.01 -4.07
CA THR A 42 1.79 23.33 -4.20
C THR A 42 0.32 23.31 -3.76
N LYS A 43 -0.45 22.31 -4.22
CA LYS A 43 -1.84 22.10 -3.81
C LYS A 43 -1.91 21.84 -2.30
N TRP A 44 -0.99 21.05 -1.77
CA TRP A 44 -0.88 20.78 -0.33
C TRP A 44 -0.71 22.05 0.50
N ILE A 45 0.25 22.89 0.13
CA ILE A 45 0.59 24.11 0.86
C ILE A 45 -0.53 25.15 0.72
N LEU A 46 -0.99 25.41 -0.51
CA LEU A 46 -1.99 26.45 -0.79
C LEU A 46 -3.31 26.17 -0.06
N TRP A 47 -3.87 24.97 -0.24
CA TRP A 47 -5.10 24.58 0.43
C TRP A 47 -4.91 24.33 1.92
N GLY A 48 -3.71 23.90 2.34
CA GLY A 48 -3.33 23.76 3.74
C GLY A 48 -3.42 25.10 4.47
N PHE A 49 -2.86 26.18 3.92
CA PHE A 49 -2.97 27.52 4.50
C PHE A 49 -4.40 28.06 4.43
N LEU A 50 -5.08 27.91 3.29
CA LEU A 50 -6.45 28.44 3.11
C LEU A 50 -7.48 27.79 4.05
N THR A 51 -7.30 26.51 4.38
CA THR A 51 -8.21 25.76 5.26
C THR A 51 -7.73 25.64 6.71
N LEU A 52 -6.70 26.42 7.09
CA LEU A 52 -6.10 26.38 8.43
C LEU A 52 -5.68 24.96 8.86
N GLY A 53 -5.14 24.17 7.92
CA GLY A 53 -4.63 22.83 8.16
C GLY A 53 -5.65 21.69 8.04
N ILE A 54 -6.95 21.97 7.90
CA ILE A 54 -7.98 20.93 7.75
C ILE A 54 -7.75 20.09 6.49
N TYR A 55 -7.36 20.73 5.37
CA TYR A 55 -7.04 20.03 4.13
C TYR A 55 -5.95 18.97 4.33
N ASN A 56 -4.91 19.28 5.10
CA ASN A 56 -3.79 18.38 5.35
C ASN A 56 -4.25 17.10 6.06
N ILE A 57 -5.13 17.24 7.05
CA ILE A 57 -5.70 16.10 7.79
C ILE A 57 -6.54 15.24 6.84
N VAL A 58 -7.42 15.86 6.05
CA VAL A 58 -8.30 15.13 5.12
C VAL A 58 -7.49 14.35 4.08
N VAL A 59 -6.45 14.94 3.50
CA VAL A 59 -5.66 14.24 2.48
C VAL A 59 -4.83 13.11 3.11
N LEU A 60 -4.28 13.28 4.32
CA LEU A 60 -3.63 12.17 5.04
C LEU A 60 -4.60 11.03 5.36
N THR A 61 -5.82 11.35 5.79
CA THR A 61 -6.88 10.36 5.96
C THR A 61 -7.17 9.63 4.64
N LYS A 62 -7.33 10.34 3.53
CA LYS A 62 -7.55 9.70 2.22
C LYS A 62 -6.39 8.79 1.84
N MET A 63 -5.14 9.24 1.99
CA MET A 63 -3.95 8.43 1.72
C MET A 63 -3.88 7.17 2.61
N SER A 64 -4.32 7.26 3.88
CA SER A 64 -4.39 6.10 4.77
C SER A 64 -5.39 5.03 4.27
N CYS A 65 -6.53 5.44 3.74
CA CYS A 65 -7.50 4.52 3.13
C CYS A 65 -7.00 3.94 1.81
N GLU A 66 -6.26 4.73 1.02
CA GLU A 66 -5.69 4.30 -0.25
C GLU A 66 -4.61 3.25 -0.02
N ILE A 67 -3.66 3.48 0.90
CA ILE A 67 -2.67 2.45 1.23
C ILE A 67 -3.33 1.19 1.78
N ASN A 68 -4.41 1.30 2.57
CA ASN A 68 -5.19 0.13 2.98
C ASN A 68 -5.76 -0.62 1.76
N THR A 69 -6.31 0.11 0.79
CA THR A 69 -6.86 -0.49 -0.43
C THR A 69 -5.78 -1.21 -1.25
N ILE A 70 -4.55 -0.68 -1.28
CA ILE A 70 -3.42 -1.20 -2.07
C ILE A 70 -2.73 -2.37 -1.36
N ALA A 71 -2.51 -2.24 -0.05
CA ALA A 71 -1.59 -3.07 0.73
C ALA A 71 -2.30 -4.11 1.59
N THR A 72 -3.53 -3.86 2.08
CA THR A 72 -4.21 -4.75 3.05
C THR A 72 -4.42 -6.17 2.51
N ARG A 73 -4.54 -6.35 1.19
CA ARG A 73 -4.62 -7.69 0.57
C ARG A 73 -3.34 -8.51 0.76
N PHE A 74 -2.21 -7.87 0.96
CA PHE A 74 -0.89 -8.52 1.02
C PHE A 74 -0.32 -8.55 2.44
N ASP A 75 -0.47 -7.45 3.18
CA ASP A 75 0.11 -7.33 4.53
C ASP A 75 -0.84 -7.71 5.67
N GLY A 76 -2.16 -7.83 5.40
CA GLY A 76 -3.18 -8.10 6.41
C GLY A 76 -3.32 -6.99 7.47
N ARG A 77 -2.67 -5.84 7.29
CA ARG A 77 -2.66 -4.73 8.25
C ARG A 77 -3.63 -3.63 7.81
N HIS A 78 -4.12 -2.87 8.77
CA HIS A 78 -4.97 -1.70 8.53
C HIS A 78 -4.32 -0.46 9.14
N THR A 79 -3.97 0.51 8.32
CA THR A 79 -3.52 1.83 8.79
C THR A 79 -4.73 2.55 9.36
N SER A 80 -4.63 2.93 10.64
CA SER A 80 -5.66 3.71 11.32
C SER A 80 -5.90 5.05 10.61
N ASN A 81 -7.16 5.48 10.58
CA ASN A 81 -7.55 6.76 9.99
C ASN A 81 -6.87 7.91 10.74
N TYR A 82 -6.12 8.73 10.00
CA TYR A 82 -5.37 9.86 10.56
C TYR A 82 -6.25 10.89 11.29
N LEU A 83 -7.55 10.99 10.96
CA LEU A 83 -8.47 11.95 11.57
C LEU A 83 -8.57 11.78 13.09
N TRP A 84 -8.70 10.54 13.56
CA TRP A 84 -8.78 10.23 14.99
C TRP A 84 -7.45 10.50 15.70
N ILE A 85 -6.33 10.25 15.02
CA ILE A 85 -4.99 10.56 15.56
C ILE A 85 -4.83 12.07 15.70
N ALA A 86 -5.20 12.83 14.67
CA ALA A 86 -5.02 14.28 14.61
C ALA A 86 -5.88 15.05 15.62
N LEU A 87 -7.15 14.64 15.81
CA LEU A 87 -8.10 15.38 16.65
C LEU A 87 -8.13 14.94 18.10
N LEU A 88 -7.99 13.64 18.39
CA LEU A 88 -8.11 13.12 19.76
C LEU A 88 -6.74 12.81 20.36
N LEU A 89 -6.00 11.90 19.73
CA LEU A 89 -4.77 11.38 20.36
C LEU A 89 -3.64 12.40 20.37
N ASN A 90 -3.59 13.32 19.41
CA ASN A 90 -2.55 14.33 19.35
C ASN A 90 -2.56 15.23 20.60
N TRP A 91 -3.76 15.58 21.10
CA TRP A 91 -3.90 16.40 22.31
C TRP A 91 -3.58 15.61 23.58
N ILE A 92 -4.02 14.35 23.66
CA ILE A 92 -3.82 13.48 24.83
C ILE A 92 -2.35 13.07 24.98
N THR A 93 -1.67 12.78 23.87
CA THR A 93 -0.31 12.23 23.85
C THR A 93 0.77 13.27 23.61
N VAL A 94 0.41 14.57 23.59
CA VAL A 94 1.32 15.68 23.29
C VAL A 94 2.12 15.42 21.99
N GLY A 95 1.46 14.88 20.97
CA GLY A 95 2.05 14.59 19.66
C GLY A 95 2.75 13.24 19.48
N ILE A 96 2.96 12.44 20.53
CA ILE A 96 3.66 11.14 20.40
C ILE A 96 2.91 10.16 19.49
N ALA A 97 1.58 10.10 19.60
CA ALA A 97 0.76 9.25 18.75
C ALA A 97 0.91 9.59 17.25
N ALA A 98 1.04 10.88 16.92
CA ALA A 98 1.26 11.31 15.55
C ALA A 98 2.62 10.81 15.04
N LEU A 99 3.68 10.91 15.84
CA LEU A 99 5.02 10.42 15.47
C LEU A 99 5.02 8.92 15.16
N VAL A 100 4.43 8.10 16.04
CA VAL A 100 4.33 6.65 15.84
C VAL A 100 3.51 6.33 14.60
N TRP A 101 2.40 7.05 14.39
CA TRP A 101 1.57 6.86 13.21
C TRP A 101 2.35 7.16 11.92
N TYR A 102 3.06 8.28 11.85
CA TYR A 102 3.83 8.65 10.66
C TYR A 102 4.99 7.69 10.39
N HIS A 103 5.65 7.20 11.44
CA HIS A 103 6.67 6.17 11.32
C HIS A 103 6.09 4.90 10.67
N CYS A 104 5.02 4.35 11.24
CA CYS A 104 4.37 3.13 10.75
C CYS A 104 3.81 3.32 9.32
N PHE A 105 3.20 4.48 9.06
CA PHE A 105 2.65 4.82 7.75
C PHE A 105 3.74 4.92 6.68
N SER A 106 4.84 5.62 6.97
CA SER A 106 5.95 5.77 6.01
C SER A 106 6.65 4.44 5.75
N ASN A 107 6.86 3.62 6.79
CA ASN A 107 7.44 2.28 6.63
C ASN A 107 6.57 1.38 5.75
N ARG A 108 5.26 1.45 5.92
CA ARG A 108 4.31 0.65 5.13
C ARG A 108 4.33 1.03 3.64
N ILE A 109 4.33 2.34 3.35
CA ILE A 109 4.46 2.84 1.97
C ILE A 109 5.78 2.37 1.35
N GLY A 110 6.88 2.45 2.10
CA GLY A 110 8.19 1.97 1.65
C GLY A 110 8.21 0.47 1.32
N ASN A 111 7.59 -0.34 2.17
CA ASN A 111 7.46 -1.78 1.94
C ASN A 111 6.66 -2.07 0.66
N GLU A 112 5.57 -1.33 0.41
CA GLU A 112 4.79 -1.49 -0.82
C GLU A 112 5.53 -1.02 -2.07
N LEU A 113 6.31 0.06 -1.99
CA LEU A 113 7.15 0.52 -3.10
C LEU A 113 8.18 -0.54 -3.48
N ASN A 114 8.86 -1.10 -2.48
CA ASN A 114 9.84 -2.17 -2.69
C ASN A 114 9.16 -3.43 -3.25
N ARG A 115 8.03 -3.85 -2.68
CA ARG A 115 7.27 -5.03 -3.17
C ARG A 115 6.84 -4.88 -4.63
N ARG A 116 6.39 -3.69 -5.03
CA ARG A 116 5.97 -3.39 -6.40
C ARG A 116 7.15 -3.10 -7.35
N GLN A 117 8.38 -3.14 -6.83
CA GLN A 117 9.63 -2.86 -7.56
C GLN A 117 9.60 -1.49 -8.25
N ILE A 118 9.00 -0.50 -7.57
CA ILE A 118 8.98 0.89 -8.03
C ILE A 118 10.33 1.51 -7.64
N PRO A 119 11.08 2.11 -8.58
CA PRO A 119 12.43 2.64 -8.32
C PRO A 119 12.39 3.97 -7.57
N TYR A 120 11.78 3.97 -6.38
CA TYR A 120 11.64 5.13 -5.51
C TYR A 120 11.83 4.71 -4.06
N SER A 121 12.83 5.30 -3.39
CA SER A 121 13.11 5.03 -1.98
C SER A 121 12.34 6.01 -1.09
N PHE A 122 11.48 5.45 -0.25
CA PHE A 122 10.74 6.17 0.78
C PHE A 122 10.50 5.24 1.96
N GLY A 123 10.61 5.74 3.19
CA GLY A 123 10.36 4.90 4.37
C GLY A 123 10.35 5.65 5.70
N ALA A 124 10.49 4.89 6.78
CA ALA A 124 10.59 5.42 8.13
C ALA A 124 11.83 6.32 8.34
N SER A 125 12.95 6.00 7.69
CA SER A 125 14.18 6.81 7.75
C SER A 125 13.96 8.22 7.19
N ASP A 126 13.25 8.33 6.06
CA ASP A 126 12.89 9.64 5.48
C ASP A 126 11.98 10.44 6.40
N PHE A 127 11.08 9.79 7.15
CA PHE A 127 10.28 10.48 8.16
C PHE A 127 11.16 11.09 9.25
N TRP A 128 12.05 10.30 9.87
CA TRP A 128 12.91 10.82 10.93
C TRP A 128 13.87 11.90 10.43
N LEU A 129 14.45 11.70 9.24
CA LEU A 129 15.42 12.64 8.67
C LEU A 129 14.75 13.95 8.23
N TRP A 130 13.73 13.87 7.39
CA TRP A 130 13.18 15.06 6.73
C TRP A 130 12.08 15.72 7.56
N ARG A 131 11.29 14.95 8.32
CA ARG A 131 10.19 15.51 9.11
C ARG A 131 10.61 15.89 10.51
N VAL A 132 11.34 15.02 11.22
CA VAL A 132 11.69 15.27 12.63
C VAL A 132 12.97 16.10 12.72
N LEU A 133 14.09 15.58 12.25
CA LEU A 133 15.36 16.32 12.22
C LEU A 133 15.26 17.55 11.32
N GLY A 134 14.49 17.45 10.23
CA GLY A 134 14.22 18.60 9.37
C GLY A 134 13.47 19.75 10.04
N THR A 135 12.76 19.57 11.14
CA THR A 135 12.11 20.70 11.84
C THR A 135 13.10 21.76 12.34
N LEU A 136 14.36 21.36 12.56
CA LEU A 136 15.46 22.28 12.90
C LEU A 136 15.73 23.31 11.80
N LEU A 137 15.44 22.95 10.55
CA LEU A 137 15.62 23.78 9.36
C LEU A 137 14.27 23.85 8.66
N VAL A 138 13.37 24.72 9.15
CA VAL A 138 11.96 25.00 8.76
C VAL A 138 11.49 24.53 7.36
N PHE A 139 12.34 24.56 6.34
CA PHE A 139 12.06 24.12 4.96
C PHE A 139 12.12 22.59 4.72
N LEU A 140 12.88 21.83 5.51
CA LEU A 140 13.09 20.39 5.29
C LEU A 140 11.84 19.51 5.52
N PRO A 141 10.88 19.84 6.40
CA PRO A 141 9.63 19.09 6.51
C PRO A 141 8.82 19.10 5.22
N PHE A 142 8.96 20.14 4.37
CA PHE A 142 8.31 20.17 3.06
C PHE A 142 8.91 19.14 2.09
N VAL A 143 10.20 18.81 2.23
CA VAL A 143 10.85 17.74 1.46
C VAL A 143 10.22 16.39 1.81
N TYR A 144 9.97 16.12 3.10
CA TYR A 144 9.24 14.91 3.51
C TYR A 144 7.86 14.83 2.85
N ILE A 145 7.09 15.91 2.88
CA ILE A 145 5.73 15.94 2.31
C ILE A 145 5.78 15.73 0.79
N TYR A 146 6.71 16.40 0.10
CA TYR A 146 6.93 16.15 -1.34
C TYR A 146 7.20 14.67 -1.61
N LYS A 147 8.13 14.07 -0.85
CA LYS A 147 8.50 12.67 -1.02
C LYS A 147 7.32 11.72 -0.78
N LEU A 148 6.53 11.98 0.26
CA LEU A 148 5.36 11.19 0.62
C LEU A 148 4.27 11.28 -0.46
N LEU A 149 3.95 12.49 -0.95
CA LEU A 149 2.95 12.69 -1.99
C LEU A 149 3.38 12.01 -3.30
N HIS A 150 4.66 12.10 -3.65
CA HIS A 150 5.21 11.45 -4.83
C HIS A 150 5.14 9.91 -4.72
N ALA A 151 5.55 9.34 -3.58
CA ALA A 151 5.40 7.92 -3.30
C ALA A 151 3.96 7.43 -3.47
N MET A 152 3.00 8.15 -2.88
CA MET A 152 1.59 7.79 -2.98
C MET A 152 1.05 7.90 -4.41
N ASN A 153 1.45 8.91 -5.18
CA ASN A 153 1.05 9.00 -6.58
C ASN A 153 1.60 7.83 -7.40
N LEU A 154 2.86 7.42 -7.17
CA LEU A 154 3.45 6.26 -7.84
C LEU A 154 2.71 4.96 -7.48
N LEU A 155 2.42 4.74 -6.21
CA LEU A 155 1.66 3.58 -5.75
C LEU A 155 0.25 3.57 -6.34
N ASN A 156 -0.43 4.70 -6.35
CA ASN A 156 -1.77 4.83 -6.93
C ASN A 156 -1.75 4.62 -8.44
N ALA A 157 -0.74 5.12 -9.15
CA ALA A 157 -0.57 4.90 -10.58
C ALA A 157 -0.32 3.42 -10.90
N ASP A 158 0.53 2.75 -10.13
CA ASP A 158 0.79 1.31 -10.27
C ASP A 158 -0.46 0.48 -9.95
N TYR A 159 -1.18 0.82 -8.86
CA TYR A 159 -2.46 0.19 -8.53
C TYR A 159 -3.49 0.37 -9.63
N ASN A 160 -3.64 1.57 -10.20
CA ASN A 160 -4.59 1.81 -11.28
C ASN A 160 -4.27 0.97 -12.51
N LYS A 161 -2.98 0.76 -12.83
CA LYS A 161 -2.52 -0.07 -13.96
C LYS A 161 -2.66 -1.57 -13.70
N ARG A 162 -2.26 -2.06 -12.52
CA ARG A 162 -2.06 -3.50 -12.25
C ARG A 162 -3.14 -4.11 -11.35
N GLY A 163 -3.60 -3.38 -10.35
CA GLY A 163 -4.48 -3.88 -9.27
C GLY A 163 -3.68 -4.29 -8.05
#